data_AF-R9MP91-F1
#
_entry.id   AF-R9MP91-F1
#
_cell.length_a   1.000
_cell.length_b   1.000
_cell.length_c   1.000
_cell.angle_alpha   90.00
_cell.angle_beta   90.00
_cell.angle_gamma   90.00
#
_symmetry.space_group_name_H-M   'P 1'
#
loop_
_entity.id
_entity.type
_entity.pdbx_description
1 polymer ?
#
loop_
_entity_poly.entity_id
_entity_poly.type
_entity_poly.pdbx_seq_one_letter_code
_entity_poly.pdbx_strand_id
1 'polypeptide(L)'
;MKKTKIFAFLSLLLFFLTPLSVQAAESIEINEFTDTNTSTLNHTITPRALITATNIYKWSEADKFRVRADIVTNDGTGKIIDIKNIHLDMYTGEAQEISLSGGEIWEGGSYATVTITYRYNGNIYTDIVKYYPYGN
;
A
#
# COMPACT_ATOMS: atom_id res chain seq x y z
N MET A 1 43.76 27.63 -47.77
CA MET A 1 42.81 27.70 -46.62
C MET A 1 41.90 26.49 -46.72
N LYS A 2 41.60 25.65 -45.72
CA LYS A 2 41.99 25.51 -44.31
C LYS A 2 41.86 24.00 -44.03
N LYS A 3 42.82 23.42 -43.33
CA LYS A 3 42.77 22.04 -42.79
C LYS A 3 41.76 22.02 -41.64
N THR A 4 40.87 21.03 -41.60
CA THR A 4 40.00 20.76 -40.44
C THR A 4 40.00 19.26 -40.23
N LYS A 5 41.04 18.72 -39.58
CA LYS A 5 41.10 18.34 -38.15
C LYS A 5 40.00 17.34 -37.75
N ILE A 6 40.43 16.07 -37.79
CA ILE A 6 39.87 14.90 -37.12
C ILE A 6 39.63 15.21 -35.65
N PHE A 7 38.40 15.03 -35.17
CA PHE A 7 38.10 14.93 -33.74
C PHE A 7 37.64 13.50 -33.45
N ALA A 8 38.59 12.70 -33.00
CA ALA A 8 38.31 11.50 -32.24
C ALA A 8 37.86 11.93 -30.84
N PHE A 9 36.65 11.55 -30.43
CA PHE A 9 36.23 11.58 -29.03
C PHE A 9 35.49 10.28 -28.73
N LEU A 10 36.28 9.21 -28.71
CA LEU A 10 35.92 7.94 -28.10
C LEU A 10 36.20 8.10 -26.59
N SER A 11 35.17 8.41 -25.80
CA SER A 11 35.23 8.26 -24.35
C SER A 11 34.17 7.24 -23.95
N LEU A 12 34.66 6.01 -23.82
CA LEU A 12 33.97 4.82 -23.38
C LEU A 12 33.74 4.93 -21.87
N LEU A 13 32.52 5.27 -21.47
CA LEU A 13 32.11 5.32 -20.07
C LEU A 13 31.78 3.89 -19.59
N LEU A 14 32.81 3.12 -19.25
CA LEU A 14 32.68 1.85 -18.54
C LEU A 14 32.46 2.14 -17.06
N PHE A 15 31.21 2.36 -16.65
CA PHE A 15 30.84 2.25 -15.25
C PHE A 15 30.82 0.76 -14.88
N PHE A 16 31.82 0.36 -14.10
CA PHE A 16 31.93 -0.93 -13.46
C PHE A 16 30.65 -1.25 -12.68
N LEU A 17 29.93 -2.29 -13.08
CA LEU A 17 28.97 -3.00 -12.23
C LEU A 17 29.77 -3.75 -11.17
N THR A 18 29.95 -3.17 -10.00
CA THR A 18 30.29 -3.95 -8.81
C THR A 18 29.02 -4.60 -8.28
N PRO A 19 29.01 -5.91 -7.98
CA PRO A 19 27.89 -6.49 -7.24
C PRO A 19 27.88 -5.87 -5.84
N LEU A 20 26.74 -5.27 -5.45
CA LEU A 20 26.47 -4.98 -4.04
C LEU A 20 26.51 -6.32 -3.29
N SER A 21 27.53 -6.51 -2.46
CA SER A 21 27.52 -7.55 -1.45
C SER A 21 26.37 -7.24 -0.49
N VAL A 22 25.28 -7.99 -0.61
CA VAL A 22 24.24 -8.05 0.41
C VAL A 22 24.90 -8.67 1.64
N GLN A 23 25.32 -7.84 2.58
CA GLN A 23 25.76 -8.32 3.88
C GLN A 23 24.51 -8.82 4.63
N ALA A 24 24.46 -10.13 4.86
CA ALA A 24 23.48 -10.73 5.74
C ALA A 24 23.58 -10.06 7.11
N ALA A 25 22.44 -9.67 7.67
CA ALA A 25 22.38 -9.12 9.02
C ALA A 25 22.90 -10.18 10.01
N GLU A 26 24.01 -9.87 10.69
CA GLU A 26 24.49 -10.65 11.83
C GLU A 26 23.48 -10.51 12.97
N SER A 27 23.12 -11.62 13.60
CA SER A 27 22.30 -11.61 14.81
C SER A 27 23.10 -10.98 15.94
N ILE A 28 22.58 -9.87 16.49
CA ILE A 28 23.14 -9.23 17.68
C ILE A 28 22.88 -10.16 18.87
N GLU A 29 23.94 -10.73 19.46
CA GLU A 29 23.89 -11.28 20.81
C GLU A 29 23.72 -10.11 21.78
N ILE A 30 22.55 -10.05 22.43
CA ILE A 30 22.29 -9.10 23.50
C ILE A 30 22.86 -9.73 24.77
N ASN A 31 24.00 -9.22 25.25
CA ASN A 31 24.50 -9.57 26.58
C ASN A 31 23.49 -9.09 27.63
N GLU A 32 22.99 -10.07 28.37
CA GLU A 32 21.96 -10.00 29.40
C GLU A 32 22.37 -9.03 30.53
N PHE A 33 21.74 -7.86 30.60
CA PHE A 33 21.71 -7.06 31.82
C PHE A 33 20.62 -7.65 32.72
N THR A 34 21.04 -8.29 33.81
CA THR A 34 20.18 -9.01 34.73
C THR A 34 19.48 -8.01 35.66
N ASP A 35 18.25 -7.63 35.32
CA ASP A 35 17.29 -7.09 36.29
C ASP A 35 16.33 -8.20 36.71
N THR A 36 16.41 -8.54 37.99
CA THR A 36 15.58 -9.55 38.66
C THR A 36 14.17 -8.99 38.87
N ASN A 37 13.28 -9.24 37.91
CA ASN A 37 11.85 -9.43 38.17
C ASN A 37 11.22 -10.26 37.04
N THR A 38 10.69 -11.41 37.44
CA THR A 38 10.17 -12.50 36.62
C THR A 38 8.96 -12.12 35.76
N SER A 39 9.15 -12.09 34.44
CA SER A 39 8.24 -12.66 33.43
C SER A 39 8.94 -12.60 32.06
N THR A 40 9.86 -13.53 31.81
CA THR A 40 10.40 -13.74 30.46
C THR A 40 9.35 -14.45 29.61
N LEU A 41 8.38 -13.68 29.11
CA LEU A 41 7.71 -14.04 27.86
C LEU A 41 8.81 -14.02 26.80
N ASN A 42 9.40 -15.19 26.53
CA ASN A 42 10.14 -15.43 25.29
C ASN A 42 9.15 -15.28 24.14
N HIS A 43 8.82 -14.03 23.80
CA HIS A 43 8.02 -13.71 22.64
C HIS A 43 8.96 -13.83 21.46
N THR A 44 9.05 -15.04 20.90
CA THR A 44 9.61 -15.27 19.58
C THR A 44 8.97 -14.26 18.63
N ILE A 45 9.70 -13.22 18.26
CA ILE A 45 9.25 -12.26 17.26
C ILE A 45 9.33 -12.98 15.92
N THR A 46 8.27 -13.70 15.55
CA THR A 46 8.11 -14.18 14.18
C THR A 46 8.06 -12.96 13.25
N PRO A 47 8.83 -12.95 12.15
CA PRO A 47 8.71 -11.90 11.14
C PRO A 47 7.24 -11.78 10.70
N ARG A 48 6.67 -10.57 10.79
CA ARG A 48 5.30 -10.29 10.33
C ARG A 48 5.37 -9.85 8.88
N ALA A 49 4.71 -10.58 7.99
CA ALA A 49 4.61 -10.19 6.59
C ALA A 49 3.42 -9.22 6.37
N LEU A 50 3.62 -8.28 5.46
CA LEU A 50 2.53 -7.47 4.94
C LEU A 50 1.97 -8.16 3.70
N ILE A 51 0.71 -8.59 3.78
CA ILE A 51 0.00 -9.20 2.67
C ILE A 51 -0.77 -8.11 1.94
N THR A 52 -0.53 -7.95 0.64
CA THR A 52 -1.31 -7.03 -0.19
C THR A 52 -2.25 -7.82 -1.08
N ALA A 53 -3.55 -7.69 -0.82
CA ALA A 53 -4.60 -8.17 -1.72
C ALA A 53 -4.85 -7.09 -2.77
N THR A 54 -4.54 -7.39 -4.03
CA THR A 54 -4.59 -6.40 -5.12
C THR A 54 -5.91 -6.46 -5.88
N ASN A 55 -6.33 -5.32 -6.40
CA ASN A 55 -7.50 -5.17 -7.28
C ASN A 55 -8.78 -5.74 -6.67
N ILE A 56 -9.04 -5.43 -5.40
CA ILE A 56 -10.24 -5.85 -4.70
C ILE A 56 -11.39 -4.95 -5.12
N TYR A 57 -12.43 -5.56 -5.69
CA TYR A 57 -13.64 -4.87 -6.13
C TYR A 57 -14.73 -5.03 -5.09
N LYS A 58 -15.27 -3.91 -4.61
CA LYS A 58 -16.41 -3.90 -3.69
C LYS A 58 -17.46 -2.92 -4.18
N TRP A 59 -18.70 -3.33 -4.03
CA TRP A 59 -19.86 -2.46 -4.26
C TRP A 59 -20.07 -1.57 -3.04
N SER A 60 -20.58 -0.38 -3.32
CA SER A 60 -20.99 0.56 -2.29
C SER A 60 -22.23 0.06 -1.55
N GLU A 61 -22.52 0.60 -0.37
CA GLU A 61 -23.65 0.16 0.45
C GLU A 61 -25.00 0.32 -0.26
N ALA A 62 -25.12 1.28 -1.19
CA ALA A 62 -26.31 1.43 -2.03
C ALA A 62 -26.27 0.62 -3.35
N ASP A 63 -25.27 -0.24 -3.56
CA ASP A 63 -25.05 -1.04 -4.78
C ASP A 63 -25.00 -0.21 -6.08
N LYS A 64 -24.53 1.04 -6.00
CA LYS A 64 -24.48 1.97 -7.14
C LYS A 64 -23.09 2.10 -7.74
N PHE A 65 -22.05 2.00 -6.91
CA PHE A 65 -20.67 2.23 -7.32
C PHE A 65 -19.84 0.99 -6.98
N ARG A 66 -18.98 0.56 -7.90
CA ARG A 66 -17.94 -0.43 -7.64
C ARG A 66 -16.61 0.27 -7.60
N VAL A 67 -15.90 0.13 -6.48
CA VAL A 67 -14.57 0.69 -6.30
C VAL A 67 -13.56 -0.45 -6.25
N ARG A 68 -12.44 -0.23 -6.93
CA ARG A 68 -11.25 -1.08 -6.89
C ARG A 68 -10.23 -0.47 -5.95
N ALA A 69 -9.65 -1.27 -5.07
CA ALA A 69 -8.53 -0.85 -4.22
C ALA A 69 -7.58 -2.03 -3.93
N ASP A 70 -6.36 -1.71 -3.51
CA ASP A 70 -5.43 -2.66 -2.93
C ASP A 70 -5.49 -2.56 -1.40
N ILE A 71 -5.61 -3.71 -0.72
CA ILE A 71 -5.74 -3.80 0.73
C ILE A 71 -4.49 -4.42 1.32
N VAL A 72 -3.80 -3.69 2.19
CA VAL A 72 -2.59 -4.18 2.88
C VAL A 72 -2.95 -4.60 4.29
N THR A 73 -2.70 -5.87 4.61
CA THR A 73 -3.01 -6.49 5.90
C THR A 73 -1.72 -6.97 6.57
N ASN A 74 -1.58 -6.74 7.87
CA ASN A 74 -0.52 -7.36 8.67
C ASN A 74 -0.94 -8.78 9.06
N ASP A 75 -0.22 -9.79 8.57
CA ASP A 75 -0.56 -11.21 8.76
C ASP A 75 -0.64 -11.64 10.23
N GLY A 76 0.24 -11.10 11.07
CA GLY A 76 0.30 -11.45 12.49
C GLY A 76 -0.78 -10.78 13.34
N THR A 77 -1.55 -9.82 12.81
CA THR A 77 -2.67 -9.18 13.51
C THR A 77 -4.01 -9.37 12.79
N GLY A 78 -3.99 -9.72 11.50
CA GLY A 78 -5.17 -9.74 10.65
C GLY A 78 -5.82 -8.37 10.47
N LYS A 79 -5.07 -7.27 10.66
CA LYS A 79 -5.58 -5.89 10.56
C LYS A 79 -5.12 -5.22 9.28
N ILE A 80 -6.02 -4.44 8.68
CA ILE A 80 -5.68 -3.52 7.59
C ILE A 80 -4.76 -2.44 8.15
N ILE A 81 -3.64 -2.22 7.48
CA ILE A 81 -2.68 -1.17 7.83
C ILE A 81 -2.56 -0.10 6.75
N ASP A 82 -3.04 -0.39 5.54
CA ASP A 82 -3.04 0.56 4.41
C ASP A 82 -4.10 0.16 3.37
N ILE A 83 -4.65 1.15 2.69
CA ILE A 83 -5.54 1.01 1.53
C ILE A 83 -5.06 1.98 0.46
N LYS A 84 -4.79 1.47 -0.75
CA LYS A 84 -4.15 2.26 -1.81
C LYS A 84 -4.67 1.88 -3.19
N ASN A 85 -4.22 2.61 -4.21
CA ASN A 85 -4.61 2.40 -5.60
C ASN A 85 -6.14 2.39 -5.78
N ILE A 86 -6.82 3.30 -5.08
CA ILE A 86 -8.27 3.43 -5.06
C ILE A 86 -8.75 4.05 -6.38
N HIS A 87 -9.64 3.36 -7.09
CA HIS A 87 -10.19 3.80 -8.36
C HIS A 87 -11.67 3.45 -8.45
N LEU A 88 -12.45 4.34 -9.07
CA LEU A 88 -13.81 4.02 -9.47
C LEU A 88 -13.72 3.08 -10.68
N ASP A 89 -14.34 1.92 -10.58
CA ASP A 89 -14.29 0.91 -11.64
C ASP A 89 -15.55 0.92 -12.49
N MET A 90 -16.72 0.92 -11.85
CA MET A 90 -18.01 1.08 -12.53
C MET A 90 -19.05 1.75 -11.65
N TYR A 91 -20.10 2.28 -12.25
CA TYR A 91 -21.28 2.75 -11.53
C TYR A 91 -22.53 2.63 -12.40
N THR A 92 -23.69 2.68 -11.77
CA THR A 92 -25.00 2.61 -12.43
C THR A 92 -25.77 3.93 -12.27
N GLY A 93 -26.61 4.25 -13.25
CA GLY A 93 -27.44 5.46 -13.25
C GLY A 93 -26.73 6.73 -13.74
N GLU A 94 -27.31 7.88 -13.41
CA GLU A 94 -26.91 9.19 -13.95
C GLU A 94 -26.12 10.03 -12.94
N ALA A 95 -25.28 9.40 -12.13
CA ALA A 95 -24.41 10.11 -11.19
C ALA A 95 -23.39 10.98 -11.95
N GLN A 96 -23.20 12.21 -11.47
CA GLN A 96 -22.29 13.21 -12.03
C GLN A 96 -21.29 13.68 -10.96
N GLU A 97 -20.19 14.30 -11.39
CA GLU A 97 -19.20 14.90 -10.48
C GLU A 97 -18.73 13.93 -9.37
N ILE A 98 -18.46 12.68 -9.76
CA ILE A 98 -18.10 11.62 -8.81
C ILE A 98 -16.66 11.83 -8.31
N SER A 99 -16.50 11.81 -6.99
CA SER A 99 -15.20 11.89 -6.32
C SER A 99 -15.06 10.80 -5.27
N LEU A 100 -13.84 10.30 -5.09
CA LEU A 100 -13.49 9.28 -4.11
C LEU A 100 -12.53 9.86 -3.07
N SER A 101 -12.70 9.47 -1.80
CA SER A 101 -11.72 9.76 -0.76
C SER A 101 -10.47 8.88 -0.88
N GLY A 102 -9.34 9.33 -0.33
CA GLY A 102 -8.23 8.44 0.04
C GLY A 102 -8.67 7.65 1.26
N GLY A 103 -8.77 6.33 1.15
CA GLY A 103 -9.50 5.48 2.09
C GLY A 103 -9.10 5.67 3.56
N GLU A 104 -10.04 5.39 4.45
CA GLU A 104 -9.90 5.57 5.89
C GLU A 104 -9.98 4.23 6.61
N ILE A 105 -9.08 4.01 7.57
CA ILE A 105 -8.98 2.76 8.33
C ILE A 105 -9.68 2.95 9.67
N TRP A 106 -10.59 2.03 10.00
CA TRP A 106 -11.43 2.10 11.18
C TRP A 106 -11.15 0.98 12.16
N GLU A 107 -11.52 1.22 13.42
CA GLU A 107 -11.47 0.22 14.51
C GLU A 107 -10.12 -0.51 14.61
N GLY A 108 -9.02 0.25 14.50
CA GLY A 108 -7.67 -0.29 14.57
C GLY A 108 -7.33 -1.27 13.42
N GLY A 109 -7.93 -1.10 12.24
CA GLY A 109 -7.68 -1.94 11.07
C GLY A 109 -8.68 -3.09 10.89
N SER A 110 -9.83 -3.06 11.57
CA SER A 110 -10.85 -4.10 11.40
C SER A 110 -11.58 -3.97 10.06
N TYR A 111 -11.68 -2.75 9.52
CA TYR A 111 -12.13 -2.49 8.16
C TYR A 111 -11.58 -1.15 7.67
N ALA A 112 -11.69 -0.91 6.36
CA ALA A 112 -11.42 0.39 5.75
C ALA A 112 -12.60 0.82 4.88
N THR A 113 -12.75 2.13 4.70
CA THR A 113 -13.83 2.69 3.86
C THR A 113 -13.28 3.64 2.81
N VAL A 114 -13.94 3.66 1.66
CA VAL A 114 -13.81 4.72 0.65
C VAL A 114 -15.14 5.43 0.56
N THR A 115 -15.13 6.75 0.75
CA THR A 115 -16.32 7.58 0.62
C THR A 115 -16.44 8.07 -0.82
N ILE A 116 -17.61 7.87 -1.42
CA ILE A 116 -17.97 8.39 -2.74
C ILE A 116 -18.88 9.59 -2.54
N THR A 117 -18.52 10.73 -3.10
CA THR A 117 -19.40 11.90 -3.18
C THR A 117 -19.80 12.11 -4.64
N TYR A 118 -21.08 12.34 -4.91
CA TYR A 118 -21.60 12.52 -6.27
C TYR A 118 -22.81 13.44 -6.31
N ARG A 119 -23.11 13.99 -7.49
CA ARG A 119 -24.31 14.77 -7.76
C ARG A 119 -25.34 13.91 -8.51
N TYR A 120 -26.61 14.01 -8.09
CA TYR A 120 -27.75 13.38 -8.77
C TYR A 120 -28.99 14.28 -8.63
N ASN A 121 -29.70 14.55 -9.73
CA ASN A 121 -30.87 15.43 -9.76
C ASN A 121 -30.65 16.80 -9.04
N GLY A 122 -29.47 17.39 -9.21
CA GLY A 122 -29.10 18.68 -8.61
C GLY A 122 -28.68 18.63 -7.14
N ASN A 123 -28.76 17.46 -6.48
CA ASN A 123 -28.39 17.29 -5.07
C ASN A 123 -27.06 16.53 -4.93
N ILE A 124 -26.35 16.78 -3.84
CA ILE A 124 -25.11 16.08 -3.48
C ILE A 124 -25.47 14.92 -2.56
N TYR A 125 -24.94 13.75 -2.87
CA TYR A 125 -25.10 12.52 -2.09
C TYR A 125 -23.74 11.93 -1.75
N THR A 126 -23.77 11.06 -0.75
CA THR A 126 -22.61 10.29 -0.30
C THR A 126 -22.97 8.82 -0.26
N ASP A 127 -22.03 7.96 -0.62
CA ASP A 127 -22.11 6.52 -0.51
C ASP A 127 -20.75 5.99 -0.03
N ILE A 128 -20.71 4.77 0.49
CA ILE A 128 -19.52 4.20 1.13
C ILE A 128 -19.26 2.82 0.57
N VAL A 129 -17.99 2.51 0.29
CA VAL A 129 -17.51 1.15 0.04
C VAL A 129 -16.69 0.71 1.23
N LYS A 130 -16.94 -0.50 1.72
CA LYS A 130 -16.24 -1.09 2.87
C LYS A 130 -15.37 -2.27 2.42
N TYR A 131 -14.16 -2.33 2.96
CA TYR A 131 -13.20 -3.41 2.73
C TYR A 131 -12.77 -4.03 4.05
N TYR A 132 -12.63 -5.35 4.06
CA TYR A 132 -12.14 -6.10 5.22
C TYR A 132 -10.72 -6.64 4.97
N PRO A 133 -10.02 -7.07 6.03
CA PRO A 133 -8.71 -7.70 5.92
C PRO A 133 -8.68 -8.78 4.85
N TYR A 134 -7.55 -8.85 4.14
CA TYR A 134 -7.33 -9.77 3.01
C TYR A 134 -8.23 -9.54 1.78
N GLY A 135 -8.96 -8.42 1.72
CA GLY A 135 -9.82 -8.07 0.59
C GLY A 135 -11.23 -8.67 0.65
N ASN A 136 -11.63 -9.17 1.82
CA ASN A 136 -12.98 -9.71 2.03
C ASN A 136 -14.06 -8.63 2.10
#